data_AF-A0A6M3JHV9-F1
#
_entry.id   AF-A0A6M3JHV9-F1
#
_cell.length_a   1.000
_cell.length_b   1.000
_cell.length_c   1.000
_cell.angle_alpha   90.00
_cell.angle_beta   90.00
_cell.angle_gamma   90.00
#
_symmetry.space_group_name_H-M   'P 1'
#
loop_
_entity.id
_entity.type
_entity.pdbx_description
1 polymer ?
#
loop_
_entity_poly.entity_id
_entity_poly.type
_entity_poly.pdbx_seq_one_letter_code
_entity_poly.pdbx_strand_id
1 'polypeptide(L)'
;MPDQMNINVKIDDLKTVTCECEGKHFIQVIMYKILPALYSPSGQEQVMAVPNNVKCVACGKVQGIDSLAKCFKERDKEGQSFKPVLVKG
;
A
#
# COMPACT_ATOMS: atom_id res chain seq x y z
N MET A 1 1.16 25.27 -12.37
CA MET A 1 1.92 24.04 -12.66
C MET A 1 2.22 23.39 -11.31
N PRO A 2 1.88 22.12 -11.05
CA PRO A 2 2.15 21.51 -9.76
C PRO A 2 3.66 21.35 -9.58
N ASP A 3 4.17 21.90 -8.49
CA ASP A 3 5.57 21.84 -8.07
C ASP A 3 5.96 20.38 -7.82
N GLN A 4 6.91 19.86 -8.59
CA GLN A 4 7.42 18.51 -8.41
C GLN A 4 8.39 18.52 -7.23
N MET A 5 7.91 18.12 -6.05
CA MET A 5 8.77 17.88 -4.89
C MET A 5 9.87 16.88 -5.25
N ASN A 6 11.10 17.37 -5.39
CA ASN A 6 12.28 16.54 -5.59
C ASN A 6 12.70 15.98 -4.23
N ILE A 7 12.32 14.73 -3.99
CA ILE A 7 12.61 14.00 -2.75
C ILE A 7 13.98 13.34 -2.92
N ASN A 8 15.04 13.99 -2.43
CA ASN A 8 16.40 13.44 -2.42
C ASN A 8 16.57 12.49 -1.22
N VAL A 9 15.99 11.28 -1.30
CA VAL A 9 16.06 10.26 -0.24
C VAL A 9 16.87 9.07 -0.74
N LYS A 10 17.83 8.59 0.08
CA LYS A 10 18.59 7.38 -0.23
C LYS A 10 17.70 6.15 -0.03
N ILE A 11 17.86 5.16 -0.90
CA ILE A 11 17.05 3.93 -0.84
C ILE A 11 17.27 3.19 0.49
N ASP A 12 18.48 3.20 1.03
CA ASP A 12 18.80 2.60 2.33
C ASP A 12 18.10 3.25 3.53
N ASP A 13 17.67 4.51 3.40
CA ASP A 13 16.88 5.20 4.42
C ASP A 13 15.38 4.84 4.34
N LEU A 14 14.97 4.06 3.33
CA LEU A 14 13.59 3.61 3.15
C LEU A 14 13.31 2.36 3.96
N LYS A 15 12.17 2.35 4.66
CA LYS A 15 11.67 1.16 5.34
C LYS A 15 11.08 0.18 4.32
N THR A 16 11.47 -1.08 4.43
CA THR A 16 10.90 -2.15 3.60
C THR A 16 9.53 -2.58 4.14
N VAL A 17 8.53 -2.57 3.26
CA VAL A 17 7.20 -3.13 3.57
C VAL A 17 7.30 -4.65 3.60
N THR A 18 6.81 -5.25 4.69
CA THR A 18 6.81 -6.70 4.87
C THR A 18 5.39 -7.22 5.04
N CYS A 19 5.13 -8.42 4.51
CA CYS A 19 3.92 -9.16 4.83
C CYS A 19 3.96 -9.63 6.29
N GLU A 20 2.83 -10.05 6.84
CA GLU A 20 2.76 -10.67 8.17
C GLU A 20 3.64 -11.94 8.28
N CYS A 21 3.90 -12.61 7.16
CA CYS A 21 4.82 -13.74 7.08
C CYS A 21 6.29 -13.33 6.84
N GLU A 22 6.62 -12.05 7.02
CA GLU A 22 7.95 -11.44 6.81
C GLU A 22 8.43 -11.39 5.33
N GLY A 23 7.60 -11.84 4.39
CA GLY A 23 7.88 -11.75 2.95
C GLY A 23 7.97 -10.30 2.46
N LYS A 24 8.98 -9.98 1.64
CA LYS A 24 9.27 -8.62 1.13
C LYS A 24 8.86 -8.39 -0.32
N HIS A 25 8.60 -9.47 -1.06
CA HIS A 25 8.30 -9.43 -2.48
C HIS A 25 6.80 -9.66 -2.72
N PHE A 26 6.26 -8.85 -3.61
CA PHE A 26 4.84 -8.82 -3.92
C PHE A 26 4.62 -8.76 -5.43
N ILE A 27 3.56 -9.41 -5.89
CA ILE A 27 3.11 -9.34 -7.28
C ILE A 27 1.80 -8.56 -7.29
N GLN A 28 1.67 -7.60 -8.20
CA GLN A 28 0.42 -6.87 -8.37
C GLN A 28 -0.64 -7.79 -8.97
N VAL A 29 -1.82 -7.82 -8.33
CA VAL A 29 -2.95 -8.63 -8.79
C VAL A 29 -4.20 -7.77 -8.86
N ILE A 30 -5.07 -8.08 -9.82
CA ILE A 30 -6.36 -7.41 -9.98
C ILE A 30 -7.44 -8.41 -9.55
N MET A 31 -8.27 -8.00 -8.60
CA MET A 31 -9.43 -8.78 -8.17
C MET A 31 -10.67 -8.18 -8.84
N TYR A 32 -11.50 -9.02 -9.45
CA TYR A 32 -12.79 -8.61 -9.97
C TYR A 32 -13.90 -9.06 -9.04
N LYS A 33 -14.89 -8.19 -8.82
CA LYS A 33 -16.10 -8.48 -8.05
C LYS A 33 -17.32 -8.05 -8.84
N ILE A 34 -18.44 -8.74 -8.62
CA ILE A 34 -19.73 -8.35 -9.18
C ILE A 34 -20.39 -7.41 -8.17
N LEU A 35 -20.71 -6.20 -8.62
CA LEU A 35 -21.53 -5.25 -7.87
C LEU A 35 -23.00 -5.57 -8.15
N PRO A 36 -23.81 -5.87 -7.13
CA PRO A 36 -25.23 -6.13 -7.32
C PRO A 36 -25.94 -4.91 -7.91
N ALA A 37 -26.99 -5.16 -8.69
CA ALA A 37 -27.85 -4.13 -9.27
C ALA A 37 -28.33 -3.08 -8.25
N LEU A 38 -28.61 -3.48 -7.01
CA LEU A 38 -29.05 -2.60 -5.93
C LEU A 38 -28.03 -1.49 -5.58
N TYR A 39 -26.74 -1.79 -5.71
CA TYR A 39 -25.66 -0.86 -5.42
C TYR A 39 -25.07 -0.22 -6.68
N SER A 40 -25.47 -0.69 -7.86
CA SER A 40 -25.05 -0.11 -9.12
C SER A 40 -25.85 1.17 -9.40
N PRO A 41 -25.19 2.27 -9.80
CA PRO A 41 -25.89 3.48 -10.26
C PRO A 41 -26.73 3.23 -11.52
N SER A 42 -26.45 2.16 -12.26
CA SER A 42 -27.20 1.78 -13.47
C SER A 42 -28.42 0.90 -13.18
N GLY A 43 -28.55 0.36 -11.96
CA GLY A 43 -29.55 -0.65 -11.63
C GLY A 43 -29.32 -2.02 -12.29
N GLN A 44 -28.14 -2.25 -12.88
CA GLN A 44 -27.74 -3.53 -13.48
C GLN A 44 -26.51 -4.09 -12.76
N GLU A 45 -26.32 -5.42 -12.85
CA GLU A 45 -25.09 -6.04 -12.34
C GLU A 45 -23.89 -5.56 -13.15
N GLN A 46 -22.81 -5.20 -12.45
CA GLN A 46 -21.58 -4.74 -13.11
C GLN A 46 -20.35 -5.39 -12.52
N VAL A 47 -19.39 -5.75 -13.37
CA VAL A 47 -18.08 -6.24 -12.96
C VAL A 47 -17.20 -5.05 -12.61
N MET A 48 -16.67 -5.04 -11.38
CA MET A 48 -15.81 -4.00 -10.84
C MET A 48 -14.42 -4.58 -10.57
N ALA A 49 -13.38 -3.87 -11.02
CA ALA A 49 -12.01 -4.15 -10.62
C ALA A 49 -11.74 -3.49 -9.26
N VAL A 50 -11.20 -4.28 -8.32
CA VAL A 50 -10.71 -3.78 -7.03
C VAL A 50 -9.22 -3.45 -7.21
N PRO A 51 -8.85 -2.16 -7.25
CA PRO A 51 -7.47 -1.76 -7.50
C PRO A 51 -6.58 -2.01 -6.28
N ASN A 52 -5.27 -1.91 -6.49
CA ASN A 52 -4.25 -1.86 -5.44
C ASN A 52 -4.12 -3.13 -4.58
N ASN A 53 -4.49 -4.30 -5.11
CA ASN A 53 -4.23 -5.57 -4.46
C ASN A 53 -2.85 -6.13 -4.84
N VAL A 54 -2.20 -6.75 -3.86
CA VAL A 54 -0.92 -7.42 -4.05
C VAL A 54 -0.95 -8.80 -3.42
N LYS A 55 -0.26 -9.74 -4.06
CA LYS A 55 -0.04 -11.10 -3.57
C LYS A 55 1.38 -11.23 -3.05
N CYS A 56 1.54 -11.68 -1.81
CA CYS A 56 2.86 -12.01 -1.28
C CYS A 56 3.43 -13.23 -2.00
N VAL A 57 4.70 -13.17 -2.44
CA VAL A 57 5.38 -14.28 -3.12
C VAL A 57 5.67 -15.44 -2.16
N ALA A 58 5.94 -15.14 -0.88
CA ALA A 58 6.33 -16.14 0.10
C ALA A 58 5.15 -17.01 0.59
N CYS A 59 4.05 -16.37 1.03
CA CYS A 59 2.90 -17.09 1.60
C CYS A 59 1.66 -17.14 0.71
N GLY A 60 1.66 -16.40 -0.41
CA GLY A 60 0.52 -16.34 -1.33
C GLY A 60 -0.67 -15.50 -0.86
N LYS A 61 -0.62 -14.87 0.33
CA LYS A 61 -1.69 -14.00 0.86
C LYS A 61 -1.93 -12.81 -0.07
N VAL A 62 -3.20 -12.52 -0.38
CA VAL A 62 -3.62 -11.36 -1.16
C VAL A 62 -4.21 -10.31 -0.22
N GLN A 63 -3.71 -9.08 -0.31
CA GLN A 63 -4.15 -7.95 0.52
C GLN A 63 -4.01 -6.62 -0.23
N GLY A 64 -4.77 -5.62 0.21
CA GLY A 64 -4.65 -4.26 -0.31
C GLY A 64 -3.32 -3.61 0.11
N ILE A 65 -2.73 -2.82 -0.79
CA ILE A 65 -1.52 -2.02 -0.52
C ILE A 65 -1.74 -1.07 0.67
N ASP A 66 -2.94 -0.49 0.80
CA ASP A 66 -3.33 0.36 1.93
C ASP A 66 -3.30 -0.38 3.27
N SER A 67 -3.54 -1.69 3.27
CA SER A 67 -3.47 -2.53 4.47
C SER A 67 -2.02 -2.84 4.87
N LEU A 68 -1.12 -3.03 3.89
CA LEU A 68 0.33 -3.15 4.15
C LEU A 68 0.90 -1.89 4.81
N ALA A 69 0.44 -0.71 4.40
CA ALA A 69 0.85 0.56 5.00
C ALA A 69 0.40 0.73 6.47
N LYS A 70 -0.61 -0.03 6.94
CA LYS A 70 -1.07 0.00 8.34
C LYS A 70 -0.25 -0.90 9.25
N CYS A 71 0.15 -2.08 8.76
CA CYS A 71 1.06 -2.98 9.49
C CYS A 71 2.40 -2.28 9.82
N PHE A 72 2.82 -1.33 8.99
CA PHE A 72 3.93 -0.40 9.27
C PHE A 72 3.69 0.49 10.51
N LYS A 73 2.52 1.13 10.63
CA LYS A 73 2.25 2.09 11.72
C LYS A 73 2.22 1.45 13.12
N GLU A 74 1.88 0.17 13.20
CA GLU A 74 1.77 -0.53 14.47
C GLU A 74 3.14 -0.92 15.04
N ARG A 75 4.14 -1.23 14.19
CA ARG A 75 5.51 -1.51 14.65
C ARG A 75 6.31 -0.25 15.03
N ASP A 76 5.96 0.91 14.50
CA ASP A 76 6.60 2.19 14.84
C ASP A 76 6.18 2.75 16.22
N LYS A 77 5.16 2.17 16.89
CA LYS A 77 4.83 2.57 18.28
C LYS A 77 5.89 2.10 19.29
N GLU A 78 6.72 1.12 18.95
CA GLU A 78 7.91 0.76 19.70
C GLU A 78 9.15 1.43 19.11
N GLY A 79 9.15 2.77 19.18
CA GLY A 79 10.37 3.58 19.13
C GLY A 79 10.95 3.86 17.74
N GLN A 80 10.54 4.98 17.13
CA GLN A 80 11.54 5.93 16.62
C GLN A 80 10.97 7.34 16.50
N SER A 81 11.54 8.26 17.28
CA SER A 81 11.33 9.69 17.16
C SER A 81 11.96 10.18 15.86
N PHE A 82 11.15 10.60 14.89
CA PHE A 82 11.65 11.33 13.72
C PHE A 82 11.84 12.80 14.11
N LYS A 83 13.09 13.23 14.28
CA LYS A 83 13.42 14.66 14.24
C LYS A 83 13.54 15.06 12.77
N PRO A 84 12.77 16.03 12.26
CA PRO A 84 13.00 16.55 10.93
C PRO A 84 14.39 17.20 10.90
N VAL A 85 15.31 16.65 10.09
CA VAL A 85 16.60 17.29 9.82
C VAL A 85 16.32 18.47 8.90
N LEU A 86 16.15 19.64 9.52
CA LEU A 86 16.04 20.92 8.83
C LEU A 86 17.46 21.34 8.45
N VAL A 87 17.88 21.00 7.22
CA VAL A 87 19.19 21.42 6.69
C VAL A 87 19.07 22.91 6.35
N LYS A 88 19.66 23.77 7.20
CA LYS A 88 19.87 25.18 6.88
C LYS A 88 21.04 25.27 5.88
N GLY A 89 20.81 26.02 4.80
CA GLY A 89 21.81 26.32 3.77
C GLY A 89 22.87 27.32 4.19
#